data_AF-Q3LBX8-F1
#
_entry.id   AF-Q3LBX8-F1
#
_cell.length_a   1.000
_cell.length_b   1.000
_cell.length_c   1.000
_cell.angle_alpha   90.00
_cell.angle_beta   90.00
_cell.angle_gamma   90.00
#
_symmetry.space_group_name_H-M   'P 1'
#
loop_
_entity.id
_entity.type
_entity.pdbx_description
1 polymer ?
#
loop_
_entity_poly.entity_id
_entity_poly.type
_entity_poly.pdbx_seq_one_letter_code
_entity_poly.pdbx_strand_id
1 'polypeptide(L)' 'EKEPLVLPTALPNLLINGATGIAVGMATKIPTHNLGEVIDGIISYIHNKNISINQLMQHIKGPDFPTGVNF' A
#
# COMPACT_ATOMS: atom_id res chain seq x y z
N GLU A 1 19.43 1.05 -26.27
CA GLU A 1 19.35 0.67 -24.85
C GLU A 1 18.08 -0.15 -24.61
N LYS A 2 18.02 -0.92 -23.52
CA LYS A 2 16.86 -1.75 -23.19
C LYS A 2 16.46 -1.44 -21.75
N GLU A 3 15.36 -0.71 -21.58
CA GLU A 3 14.82 -0.40 -20.27
C GLU A 3 13.84 -1.50 -19.81
N PRO A 4 13.82 -1.84 -18.51
CA PRO A 4 12.86 -2.79 -17.96
C PRO A 4 11.47 -2.14 -17.85
N LEU A 5 10.43 -2.91 -18.19
CA LEU A 5 9.03 -2.47 -18.06
C LEU A 5 8.58 -2.33 -16.60
N VAL A 6 9.16 -3.14 -15.70
CA VAL A 6 8.89 -3.12 -14.26
C VAL A 6 10.19 -3.36 -13.50
N LEU A 7 10.28 -2.78 -12.30
CA LEU A 7 11.38 -3.05 -11.39
C LEU A 7 11.03 -4.26 -10.50
N PRO A 8 11.96 -5.21 -10.31
CA PRO A 8 11.77 -6.26 -9.31
C PRO A 8 11.82 -5.62 -7.91
N THR A 9 10.67 -5.45 -7.28
CA THR A 9 10.55 -4.93 -5.91
C THR A 9 10.19 -6.03 -4.94
N ALA A 10 10.92 -6.13 -3.83
CA ALA A 10 10.61 -7.05 -2.73
C ALA A 10 9.50 -6.50 -1.81
N LEU A 11 9.28 -5.17 -1.85
CA LEU A 11 8.34 -4.47 -0.98
C LEU A 11 7.18 -3.87 -1.78
N PRO A 12 5.97 -3.79 -1.19
CA PRO A 12 4.79 -3.20 -1.81
C PRO A 12 4.88 -1.66 -1.84
N ASN A 13 5.75 -1.13 -2.70
CA ASN A 13 6.15 0.28 -2.73
C ASN A 13 4.97 1.24 -2.95
N LEU A 14 3.96 0.81 -3.72
CA LEU A 14 2.76 1.60 -3.99
C LEU A 14 1.96 1.94 -2.73
N LEU A 15 1.84 1.00 -1.79
CA LEU A 15 1.10 1.22 -0.55
C LEU A 15 1.94 1.97 0.48
N ILE A 16 3.23 1.66 0.55
CA ILE A 16 4.16 2.30 1.50
C ILE A 16 4.30 3.79 1.19
N ASN A 17 4.61 4.12 -0.06
CA ASN A 17 4.88 5.50 -0.48
C ASN A 17 3.67 6.23 -1.04
N GLY A 18 2.57 5.52 -1.31
CA GLY A 18 1.40 6.10 -1.97
C GLY A 18 1.67 6.50 -3.42
N ALA A 19 0.69 7.15 -4.02
CA ALA A 19 0.78 7.73 -5.36
C ALA A 19 -0.23 8.87 -5.51
N THR A 20 0.22 9.99 -6.07
CA THR A 20 -0.66 11.10 -6.44
C THR A 20 -0.42 11.43 -7.91
N GLY A 21 -1.49 11.47 -8.69
CA GLY A 21 -1.40 11.73 -10.12
C GLY A 21 -2.73 12.20 -10.70
N ILE A 22 -2.66 13.04 -11.72
CA ILE A 22 -3.81 13.52 -12.48
C ILE A 22 -3.50 13.27 -13.96
N ALA A 23 -4.39 12.56 -14.64
CA ALA A 23 -4.37 12.32 -16.07
C ALA A 23 -5.62 12.96 -16.70
N VAL A 24 -5.79 12.81 -18.02
CA VAL A 24 -6.93 13.39 -18.75
C VAL A 24 -8.24 12.73 -18.29
N GLY A 25 -8.92 13.38 -17.35
CA GLY A 25 -10.21 12.93 -16.79
C GLY A 25 -10.11 11.95 -15.60
N MET A 26 -8.91 11.66 -15.10
CA MET A 26 -8.72 10.73 -13.96
C MET A 26 -7.78 11.33 -12.92
N ALA A 27 -8.09 11.13 -11.64
CA ALA A 27 -7.23 11.49 -10.52
C ALA A 27 -7.00 10.26 -9.65
N THR A 28 -5.78 10.12 -9.14
CA THR A 28 -5.40 9.09 -8.17
C THR A 28 -4.76 9.77 -6.97
N LYS A 29 -5.20 9.37 -5.78
CA LYS A 29 -4.61 9.76 -4.49
C LYS A 29 -4.63 8.56 -3.57
N ILE A 30 -3.49 7.87 -3.50
CA ILE A 30 -3.24 6.76 -2.59
C ILE A 30 -2.33 7.30 -1.48
N PRO A 31 -2.76 7.28 -0.21
CA PRO A 31 -1.95 7.75 0.89
C PRO A 31 -0.84 6.75 1.26
N THR A 32 0.15 7.22 2.00
CA THR A 32 1.23 6.42 2.57
C THR A 32 0.69 5.51 3.67
N HIS A 33 1.26 4.31 3.81
CA HIS A 33 0.90 3.33 4.85
C HIS A 33 2.15 2.83 5.55
N ASN A 34 1.98 2.38 6.79
CA ASN A 34 3.06 1.82 7.57
C ASN A 34 3.56 0.49 6.95
N LEU A 35 4.89 0.34 6.80
CA LEU A 35 5.48 -0.87 6.24
C LEU A 35 5.13 -2.12 7.04
N GLY A 36 5.20 -2.06 8.37
CA GLY A 36 4.91 -3.20 9.23
C GLY A 36 3.47 -3.69 9.07
N GLU A 37 2.51 -2.75 9.12
CA GLU A 37 1.08 -3.06 8.97
C GLU A 37 0.76 -3.68 7.60
N VAL A 38 1.36 -3.16 6.53
CA VAL A 38 1.15 -3.71 5.18
C VAL A 38 1.74 -5.12 5.06
N ILE A 39 2.92 -5.36 5.63
CA ILE A 39 3.55 -6.69 5.63
C ILE A 39 2.71 -7.69 6.44
N ASP A 40 2.21 -7.31 7.60
CA ASP A 40 1.33 -8.14 8.42
C ASP A 40 0.04 -8.49 7.67
N GLY A 41 -0.57 -7.50 6.98
CA GLY A 41 -1.73 -7.73 6.13
C GLY A 41 -1.46 -8.69 4.97
N ILE A 42 -0.29 -8.58 4.33
CA ILE A 42 0.15 -9.51 3.26
C ILE A 42 0.36 -10.92 3.81
N ILE A 43 1.01 -11.07 4.96
CA ILE A 43 1.22 -12.36 5.62
C ILE A 43 -0.13 -13.00 5.95
N SER A 44 -1.06 -12.25 6.55
CA SER A 44 -2.42 -12.72 6.82
C SER A 44 -3.15 -13.16 5.55
N TYR A 45 -2.99 -12.44 4.44
CA TYR A 45 -3.56 -12.81 3.14
C TYR A 45 -2.93 -14.07 2.54
N ILE A 46 -1.62 -14.26 2.71
CA ILE A 46 -0.90 -15.48 2.29
C ILE A 46 -1.44 -16.70 3.04
N HIS A 47 -1.67 -16.58 4.35
CA HIS A 47 -2.20 -17.67 5.18
C HIS A 47 -3.69 -17.93 4.94
N ASN A 48 -4.48 -16.89 4.64
CA ASN A 48 -5.89 -17.02 4.35
C ASN A 48 -6.29 -16.15 3.15
N LYS A 49 -6.35 -16.75 1.97
CA LYS A 49 -6.77 -16.07 0.73
C LYS A 49 -8.22 -15.58 0.73
N ASN A 50 -9.06 -16.09 1.66
CA ASN A 50 -10.45 -15.69 1.83
C ASN A 50 -10.64 -14.68 2.98
N ILE A 51 -9.54 -14.10 3.49
CA ILE A 51 -9.61 -13.06 4.52
C ILE A 51 -10.49 -11.91 4.02
N SER A 52 -11.43 -11.48 4.85
CA SER A 52 -12.33 -10.37 4.53
C SER A 52 -11.61 -9.03 4.66
N ILE A 53 -12.16 -8.00 4.01
CA ILE A 53 -11.68 -6.63 4.13
C ILE A 53 -11.67 -6.18 5.60
N ASN A 54 -12.71 -6.52 6.37
CA ASN A 54 -12.80 -6.19 7.81
C ASN A 54 -11.67 -6.79 8.64
N GLN A 55 -11.21 -7.99 8.29
CA GLN A 55 -10.08 -8.64 8.95
C GLN A 55 -8.75 -8.02 8.51
N LEU A 56 -8.59 -7.68 7.23
CA LEU A 56 -7.40 -6.95 6.75
C LEU A 56 -7.26 -5.57 7.41
N MET A 57 -8.35 -4.87 7.67
CA MET A 57 -8.35 -3.58 8.38
C MET A 57 -7.92 -3.71 9.86
N GLN A 58 -7.92 -4.91 10.44
CA GLN A 58 -7.34 -5.11 11.79
C GLN A 58 -5.80 -5.07 11.75
N HIS A 59 -5.20 -5.40 10.60
CA HIS A 59 -3.75 -5.35 10.39
C HIS A 59 -3.30 -3.99 9.85
N ILE A 60 -4.04 -3.44 8.89
CA ILE A 60 -3.78 -2.12 8.29
C ILE A 60 -4.74 -1.11 8.91
N LYS A 61 -4.29 -0.40 9.94
CA LYS A 61 -5.14 0.49 10.76
C LYS A 61 -5.49 1.77 10.02
N GLY A 62 -4.64 2.19 9.09
CA GLY A 62 -4.91 3.30 8.22
C GLY A 62 -3.64 3.91 7.61
N PRO A 63 -3.78 5.09 7.00
CA PRO A 63 -2.65 5.84 6.49
C PRO A 63 -1.66 6.23 7.58
N ASP A 64 -0.37 6.11 7.28
CA ASP A 64 0.72 6.57 8.14
C ASP A 64 1.45 7.71 7.42
N PHE A 65 1.41 8.91 8.01
CA PHE A 65 2.02 10.10 7.40
C PHE A 65 3.39 10.36 8.06
N PRO A 66 4.45 10.62 7.28
CA PRO A 66 5.81 10.81 7.80
C PRO A 66 5.94 12.01 8.76
N THR A 67 4.94 12.90 8.80
CA THR A 67 4.89 14.07 9.69
C THR A 67 4.21 13.80 11.04
N GLY A 68 3.76 12.57 11.33
CA GLY A 68 3.20 12.19 12.63
C GLY A 68 1.89 12.91 13.00
N VAL A 69 1.21 13.53 12.04
CA VAL A 69 -0.10 14.15 12.27
C VAL A 69 -1.13 13.04 12.41
N ASN A 70 -1.45 12.71 13.66
CA ASN A 70 -2.67 12.01 14.01
C ASN A 70 -3.86 12.95 13.75
N PHE A 71 -4.87 12.47 13.01
CA PHE A 71 -6.15 13.16 12.85
C PHE A 71 -6.95 13.15 14.14
#